data_AF-A0A376KTQ5-F1
#
_entry.id   AF-A0A376KTQ5-F1
#
_cell.length_a   1.000
_cell.length_b   1.000
_cell.length_c   1.000
_cell.angle_alpha   90.00
_cell.angle_beta   90.00
_cell.angle_gamma   90.00
#
_symmetry.space_group_name_H-M   'P 1'
#
loop_
_entity.id
_entity.type
_entity.pdbx_description
1 polymer ?
#
loop_
_entity_poly.entity_id
_entity_poly.type
_entity_poly.pdbx_seq_one_letter_code
_entity_poly.pdbx_strand_id
1 'polypeptide(L)'
;MAMGGNKLRKLEFLAADALREGADTLITAGAIQSNHVRQTAAVAAKLGLHCVALLENPIGTTAENYLTNGNRLLLDLFNTQIEMCDALTDPNAQLEELATRVEAQGFRPYVIPVGGSNALGALGYVESALEIAQQCEGAVNISSVVVASGSAGTHAGLAVGLEHLMPESELIGVTVSRSVADQLPKVVNLQQAIAKELELTASAEILLLG
;
A
#
# COMPACT_ATOMS: atom_id res chain seq x y z
N MET A 1 -15.78 -5.47 0.65
CA MET A 1 -14.52 -6.03 0.13
C MET A 1 -13.72 -6.59 1.30
N ALA A 2 -13.78 -7.90 1.59
CA ALA A 2 -12.88 -8.61 2.53
C ALA A 2 -12.43 -7.82 3.78
N MET A 3 -13.37 -7.29 4.57
CA MET A 3 -13.13 -6.46 5.78
C MET A 3 -12.41 -5.11 5.59
N GLY A 4 -12.09 -4.71 4.35
CA GLY A 4 -11.64 -3.35 4.02
C GLY A 4 -10.33 -2.91 4.68
N GLY A 5 -10.09 -1.60 4.71
CA GLY A 5 -8.92 -1.00 5.36
C GLY A 5 -8.10 -0.12 4.42
N ASN A 6 -7.05 0.48 4.97
CA ASN A 6 -6.30 1.58 4.37
C ASN A 6 -5.69 1.27 2.99
N LYS A 7 -5.44 0.00 2.65
CA LYS A 7 -4.88 -0.36 1.33
C LYS A 7 -5.91 -0.24 0.20
N LEU A 8 -7.21 -0.23 0.51
CA LEU A 8 -8.24 -0.18 -0.52
C LEU A 8 -8.25 1.16 -1.26
N ARG A 9 -8.07 2.27 -0.54
CA ARG A 9 -7.93 3.61 -1.14
C ARG A 9 -6.80 3.69 -2.16
N LYS A 10 -5.70 2.97 -1.90
CA LYS A 10 -4.58 2.89 -2.85
C LYS A 10 -4.91 2.01 -4.05
N LEU A 11 -5.58 0.89 -3.79
CA LEU A 11 -5.96 -0.08 -4.82
C LEU A 11 -7.01 0.48 -5.79
N GLU A 12 -7.78 1.50 -5.42
CA GLU A 12 -8.68 2.18 -6.37
C GLU A 12 -7.91 2.78 -7.55
N PHE A 13 -6.80 3.45 -7.29
CA PHE A 13 -5.92 4.01 -8.32
C PHE A 13 -5.12 2.93 -9.05
N LEU A 14 -4.51 2.01 -8.29
CA LEU A 14 -3.65 0.97 -8.85
C LEU A 14 -4.42 -0.03 -9.71
N ALA A 15 -5.61 -0.44 -9.29
CA ALA A 15 -6.42 -1.36 -10.08
C ALA A 15 -7.01 -0.69 -11.31
N ALA A 16 -7.37 0.61 -11.24
CA ALA A 16 -7.77 1.36 -12.42
C ALA A 16 -6.65 1.42 -13.46
N ASP A 17 -5.42 1.61 -13.02
CA ASP A 17 -4.24 1.62 -13.88
C ASP A 17 -3.93 0.24 -14.47
N ALA A 18 -4.01 -0.82 -13.66
CA ALA A 18 -3.88 -2.19 -14.15
C ALA A 18 -4.91 -2.52 -15.26
N LEU A 19 -6.16 -2.10 -15.09
CA LEU A 19 -7.21 -2.26 -16.09
C LEU A 19 -6.92 -1.44 -17.35
N ARG A 20 -6.43 -0.20 -17.20
CA ARG A 20 -6.02 0.67 -18.32
C ARG A 20 -4.92 0.04 -19.16
N GLU A 21 -3.97 -0.64 -18.53
CA GLU A 21 -2.88 -1.36 -19.21
C GLU A 21 -3.34 -2.72 -19.79
N GLY A 22 -4.56 -3.15 -19.47
CA GLY A 22 -5.13 -4.41 -19.91
C GLY A 22 -4.51 -5.62 -19.23
N ALA A 23 -4.03 -5.45 -17.99
CA ALA A 23 -3.55 -6.55 -17.18
C ALA A 23 -4.67 -7.55 -16.90
N ASP A 24 -4.33 -8.84 -16.86
CA ASP A 24 -5.23 -9.93 -16.47
C ASP A 24 -4.87 -10.52 -15.10
N THR A 25 -3.71 -10.14 -14.55
CA THR A 25 -3.13 -10.72 -13.34
C THR A 25 -2.53 -9.62 -12.47
N LEU A 26 -2.91 -9.56 -11.19
CA LEU A 26 -2.25 -8.70 -10.20
C LEU A 26 -1.18 -9.49 -9.46
N ILE A 27 0.03 -8.95 -9.35
CA ILE A 27 1.12 -9.55 -8.58
C ILE A 27 1.49 -8.64 -7.42
N THR A 28 1.61 -9.19 -6.22
CA THR A 28 2.06 -8.42 -5.05
C THR A 28 2.79 -9.29 -4.02
N ALA A 29 3.33 -8.66 -2.98
CA ALA A 29 4.09 -9.34 -1.94
C ALA A 29 3.77 -8.84 -0.52
N GLY A 30 4.05 -9.68 0.47
CA GLY A 30 4.08 -9.31 1.87
C GLY A 30 4.18 -10.49 2.82
N ALA A 31 4.05 -10.23 4.12
CA ALA A 31 3.97 -11.30 5.12
C ALA A 31 2.76 -12.22 4.89
N ILE A 32 2.80 -13.45 5.41
CA ILE A 32 1.66 -14.40 5.41
C ILE A 32 0.35 -13.73 5.85
N GLN A 33 0.40 -12.88 6.88
CA GLN A 33 -0.77 -12.17 7.43
C GLN A 33 -0.96 -10.76 6.85
N SER A 34 -0.46 -10.48 5.65
CA SER A 34 -0.52 -9.14 5.05
C SER A 34 -1.96 -8.71 4.72
N ASN A 35 -2.40 -7.63 5.36
CA ASN A 35 -3.66 -6.94 5.01
C ASN A 35 -3.67 -6.49 3.55
N HIS A 36 -2.50 -6.07 3.03
CA HIS A 36 -2.39 -5.62 1.64
C HIS A 36 -2.66 -6.74 0.66
N VAL A 37 -1.99 -7.89 0.83
CA VAL A 37 -2.16 -9.04 -0.08
C VAL A 37 -3.61 -9.50 -0.08
N ARG A 38 -4.24 -9.60 1.10
CA ARG A 38 -5.68 -9.94 1.19
C ARG A 38 -6.55 -8.95 0.39
N GLN A 39 -6.32 -7.64 0.55
CA GLN A 39 -7.11 -6.64 -0.15
C GLN A 39 -6.87 -6.65 -1.67
N THR A 40 -5.62 -6.87 -2.11
CA THR A 40 -5.27 -7.03 -3.52
C THR A 40 -5.96 -8.26 -4.12
N ALA A 41 -5.90 -9.40 -3.44
CA ALA A 41 -6.59 -10.63 -3.87
C ALA A 41 -8.11 -10.44 -3.97
N ALA A 42 -8.72 -9.76 -3.00
CA ALA A 42 -10.15 -9.45 -3.04
C ALA A 42 -10.52 -8.51 -4.19
N VAL A 43 -9.67 -7.52 -4.51
CA VAL A 43 -9.84 -6.63 -5.66
C VAL A 43 -9.72 -7.42 -6.97
N ALA A 44 -8.69 -8.26 -7.11
CA ALA A 44 -8.49 -9.10 -8.27
C ALA A 44 -9.72 -9.98 -8.53
N ALA A 45 -10.15 -10.73 -7.52
CA ALA A 45 -11.33 -11.60 -7.60
C ALA A 45 -12.60 -10.84 -7.97
N LYS A 46 -12.80 -9.63 -7.43
CA LYS A 46 -13.96 -8.78 -7.78
C LYS A 46 -13.91 -8.30 -9.23
N LEU A 47 -12.73 -7.98 -9.74
CA LEU A 47 -12.53 -7.48 -11.11
C LEU A 47 -12.42 -8.60 -12.15
N GLY A 48 -12.43 -9.86 -11.73
CA GLY A 48 -12.22 -11.00 -12.63
C GLY A 48 -10.77 -11.17 -13.08
N LEU A 49 -9.82 -10.59 -12.35
CA LEU A 49 -8.38 -10.73 -12.57
C LEU A 49 -7.82 -11.90 -11.76
N HIS A 50 -6.75 -12.52 -12.24
CA HIS A 50 -5.95 -13.43 -11.44
C HIS A 50 -5.16 -12.66 -10.36
N CYS A 51 -4.74 -13.34 -9.31
CA CYS A 51 -3.86 -12.79 -8.29
C CYS A 51 -2.74 -13.77 -7.98
N VAL A 52 -1.50 -13.29 -8.03
CA VAL A 52 -0.31 -14.01 -7.56
C VAL A 52 0.30 -13.25 -6.39
N ALA A 53 0.56 -13.96 -5.30
CA ALA A 53 1.07 -13.40 -4.06
C ALA A 53 2.38 -14.08 -3.65
N LEU A 54 3.45 -13.29 -3.54
CA LEU A 54 4.72 -13.72 -2.96
C LEU A 54 4.71 -13.48 -1.45
N LEU A 55 4.75 -14.54 -0.65
CA LEU A 55 4.62 -14.49 0.80
C LEU A 55 5.88 -14.93 1.54
N GLU A 56 6.23 -14.18 2.59
CA GLU A 56 7.27 -14.57 3.56
C GLU A 56 6.69 -14.80 4.96
N ASN A 57 7.42 -15.55 5.80
CA ASN A 57 7.15 -15.68 7.24
C ASN A 57 8.17 -14.84 8.04
N PRO A 58 7.94 -13.53 8.20
CA PRO A 58 8.96 -12.62 8.72
C PRO A 58 9.26 -12.83 10.22
N ILE A 59 8.39 -13.53 10.94
CA ILE A 59 8.54 -13.81 12.38
C ILE A 59 9.03 -15.24 12.65
N GLY A 60 9.25 -16.05 11.61
CA GLY A 60 9.75 -17.42 11.74
C GLY A 60 8.90 -18.33 12.64
N THR A 61 7.61 -18.01 12.81
CA THR A 61 6.74 -18.79 13.70
C THR A 61 6.24 -20.07 13.03
N THR A 62 6.01 -21.09 13.83
CA THR A 62 5.33 -22.34 13.42
C THR A 62 3.88 -22.40 13.91
N ALA A 63 3.37 -21.31 14.50
CA ALA A 63 2.01 -21.27 15.03
C ALA A 63 0.96 -21.43 13.91
N GLU A 64 0.11 -22.44 14.02
CA GLU A 64 -0.88 -22.80 13.01
C GLU A 64 -1.79 -21.62 12.62
N ASN A 65 -2.31 -20.89 13.62
CA ASN A 65 -3.16 -19.72 13.37
C ASN A 65 -2.47 -18.63 12.54
N TYR A 66 -1.15 -18.46 12.67
CA TYR A 66 -0.42 -17.52 11.83
C TYR A 66 -0.26 -18.05 10.41
N LEU A 67 -0.01 -19.36 10.25
CA LEU A 67 0.30 -19.99 8.98
C LEU A 67 -0.92 -20.27 8.10
N THR A 68 -2.12 -20.42 8.66
CA THR A 68 -3.30 -20.86 7.89
C THR A 68 -4.57 -20.05 8.14
N ASN A 69 -4.67 -19.28 9.23
CA ASN A 69 -5.89 -18.55 9.61
C ASN A 69 -5.81 -17.06 9.20
N GLY A 70 -6.80 -16.24 9.60
CA GLY A 70 -6.77 -14.79 9.43
C GLY A 70 -6.75 -14.36 7.96
N ASN A 71 -5.83 -13.45 7.60
CA ASN A 71 -5.70 -12.97 6.23
C ASN A 71 -5.32 -14.11 5.27
N ARG A 72 -4.45 -15.04 5.71
CA ARG A 72 -3.98 -16.17 4.89
C ARG A 72 -5.13 -17.09 4.46
N LEU A 73 -6.10 -17.36 5.34
CA LEU A 73 -7.30 -18.13 5.01
C LEU A 73 -8.10 -17.49 3.88
N LEU A 74 -8.24 -16.16 3.91
CA LEU A 74 -9.02 -15.42 2.93
C LEU A 74 -8.38 -15.46 1.54
N LEU A 75 -7.05 -15.57 1.44
CA LEU A 75 -6.37 -15.72 0.14
C LEU A 75 -6.80 -17.01 -0.58
N ASP A 76 -7.00 -18.12 0.15
CA ASP A 76 -7.50 -19.37 -0.45
C ASP A 76 -8.93 -19.21 -0.96
N LEU A 77 -9.79 -18.53 -0.19
CA LEU A 77 -11.17 -18.24 -0.61
C LEU A 77 -11.25 -17.34 -1.85
N PHE A 78 -10.23 -16.52 -2.10
CA PHE A 78 -10.10 -15.70 -3.30
C PHE A 78 -9.36 -16.40 -4.45
N ASN A 79 -9.03 -17.69 -4.31
CA ASN A 79 -8.24 -18.45 -5.29
C ASN A 79 -6.93 -17.76 -5.67
N THR A 80 -6.25 -17.17 -4.68
CA THR A 80 -4.95 -16.52 -4.89
C THR A 80 -3.89 -17.58 -5.16
N GLN A 81 -3.09 -17.42 -6.22
CA GLN A 81 -1.90 -18.23 -6.40
C GLN A 81 -0.82 -17.73 -5.44
N ILE A 82 -0.32 -18.60 -4.57
CA ILE A 82 0.64 -18.23 -3.52
C ILE A 82 1.99 -18.88 -3.81
N GLU A 83 3.03 -18.06 -3.83
CA GLU A 83 4.42 -18.51 -3.83
C GLU A 83 5.07 -18.11 -2.51
N MET A 84 5.73 -19.05 -1.86
CA MET A 84 6.46 -18.78 -0.62
C MET A 84 7.91 -18.44 -0.94
N CYS A 85 8.47 -17.45 -0.26
CA CYS A 85 9.91 -17.18 -0.25
C CYS A 85 10.45 -17.13 1.18
N ASP A 86 11.75 -17.39 1.33
CA ASP A 86 12.40 -17.37 2.65
C ASP A 86 12.37 -15.97 3.27
N ALA A 87 12.64 -14.95 2.45
CA ALA A 87 12.58 -13.56 2.84
C ALA A 87 12.36 -12.65 1.62
N LEU A 88 11.69 -11.52 1.84
CA LEU A 88 11.55 -10.42 0.88
C LEU A 88 12.75 -9.45 1.02
N THR A 89 13.95 -9.91 0.64
CA THR A 89 15.20 -9.14 0.78
C THR A 89 15.28 -7.95 -0.18
N ASP A 90 14.82 -8.14 -1.41
CA ASP A 90 14.59 -7.08 -2.39
C ASP A 90 13.21 -7.31 -3.03
N PRO A 91 12.14 -6.81 -2.39
CA PRO A 91 10.79 -7.08 -2.85
C PRO A 91 10.53 -6.59 -4.28
N ASN A 92 11.23 -5.54 -4.74
CA ASN A 92 11.02 -5.01 -6.09
C ASN A 92 11.59 -5.98 -7.13
N ALA A 93 12.86 -6.38 -6.97
CA ALA A 93 13.50 -7.33 -7.88
C ALA A 93 12.78 -8.69 -7.88
N GLN A 94 12.39 -9.19 -6.70
CA GLN A 94 11.67 -10.46 -6.57
C GLN A 94 10.28 -10.43 -7.25
N LEU A 95 9.57 -9.30 -7.16
CA LEU A 95 8.29 -9.11 -7.85
C LEU A 95 8.47 -9.01 -9.37
N GLU A 96 9.51 -8.34 -9.85
CA GLU A 96 9.84 -8.24 -11.27
C GLU A 96 10.20 -9.62 -11.87
N GLU A 97 10.98 -10.43 -11.14
CA GLU A 97 11.29 -11.81 -11.53
C GLU A 97 10.03 -12.67 -11.61
N LEU A 98 9.16 -12.56 -10.61
CA LEU A 98 7.87 -13.25 -10.60
C LEU A 98 6.99 -12.81 -11.77
N ALA A 99 6.91 -11.50 -12.04
CA ALA A 99 6.17 -10.96 -13.17
C ALA A 99 6.68 -11.50 -14.50
N THR A 100 8.00 -11.53 -14.69
CA THR A 100 8.62 -12.10 -15.90
C THR A 100 8.23 -13.58 -16.10
N ARG A 101 8.22 -14.38 -15.02
CA ARG A 101 7.80 -15.79 -15.09
C ARG A 101 6.30 -15.96 -15.38
N VAL A 102 5.45 -15.08 -14.86
CA VAL A 102 4.00 -15.08 -15.13
C VAL A 102 3.72 -14.64 -16.57
N GLU A 103 4.42 -13.62 -17.06
CA GLU A 103 4.33 -13.17 -18.45
C GLU A 103 4.76 -14.26 -19.45
N ALA A 104 5.85 -15.00 -19.14
CA ALA A 104 6.30 -16.13 -19.95
C ALA A 104 5.27 -17.28 -20.06
N GLN A 105 4.27 -17.33 -19.18
CA GLN A 105 3.15 -18.28 -19.23
C GLN A 105 1.97 -17.78 -20.08
N GLY A 106 2.07 -16.59 -20.67
CA GLY A 106 1.04 -15.99 -21.53
C GLY A 106 0.06 -15.09 -20.79
N PHE A 107 0.33 -14.72 -19.54
CA PHE A 107 -0.46 -13.74 -18.79
C PHE A 107 0.07 -12.32 -18.96
N ARG A 108 -0.71 -11.33 -18.53
CA ARG A 108 -0.37 -9.90 -18.55
C ARG A 108 -0.33 -9.36 -17.12
N PRO A 109 0.80 -9.52 -16.41
CA PRO A 109 0.89 -9.17 -15.00
C PRO A 109 1.02 -7.65 -14.77
N TYR A 110 0.36 -7.15 -13.73
CA TYR A 110 0.57 -5.82 -13.17
C TYR A 110 1.14 -5.94 -11.76
N VAL A 111 2.34 -5.39 -11.54
CA VAL A 111 3.04 -5.46 -10.26
C VAL A 111 2.56 -4.35 -9.33
N ILE A 112 2.05 -4.75 -8.17
CA ILE A 112 1.69 -3.84 -7.09
C ILE A 112 2.76 -3.96 -5.99
N PRO A 113 3.54 -2.90 -5.72
CA PRO A 113 4.63 -2.94 -4.75
C PRO A 113 4.10 -3.17 -3.34
N VAL A 114 4.98 -3.61 -2.43
CA VAL A 114 4.63 -3.93 -1.05
C VAL A 114 3.81 -2.79 -0.39
N GLY A 115 2.58 -3.12 -0.01
CA GLY A 115 1.64 -2.20 0.65
C GLY A 115 1.00 -1.17 -0.28
N GLY A 116 1.08 -1.37 -1.60
CA GLY A 116 0.58 -0.46 -2.63
C GLY A 116 1.23 0.91 -2.58
N SER A 117 2.50 0.98 -2.18
CA SER A 117 3.20 2.24 -1.91
C SER A 117 4.11 2.65 -3.05
N ASN A 118 3.51 3.23 -4.08
CA ASN A 118 4.14 4.08 -5.08
C ASN A 118 3.39 5.43 -5.11
N ALA A 119 3.78 6.34 -5.99
CA ALA A 119 3.16 7.65 -6.11
C ALA A 119 1.67 7.55 -6.47
N LEU A 120 1.33 6.86 -7.55
CA LEU A 120 -0.05 6.58 -7.96
C LEU A 120 -0.93 6.01 -6.82
N GLY A 121 -0.48 4.96 -6.13
CA GLY A 121 -1.23 4.35 -5.04
C GLY A 121 -1.38 5.29 -3.84
N ALA A 122 -0.42 6.18 -3.60
CA ALA A 122 -0.51 7.16 -2.53
C ALA A 122 -1.49 8.30 -2.83
N LEU A 123 -1.91 8.50 -4.09
CA LEU A 123 -2.97 9.47 -4.44
C LEU A 123 -4.28 9.19 -3.71
N GLY A 124 -4.60 7.93 -3.40
CA GLY A 124 -5.77 7.61 -2.58
C GLY A 124 -5.74 8.21 -1.17
N TYR A 125 -4.56 8.61 -0.66
CA TYR A 125 -4.43 9.35 0.60
C TYR A 125 -4.32 10.87 0.43
N VAL A 126 -3.98 11.35 -0.77
CA VAL A 126 -4.19 12.76 -1.14
C VAL A 126 -5.68 13.05 -1.24
N GLU A 127 -6.44 12.18 -1.92
CA GLU A 127 -7.90 12.25 -1.96
C GLU A 127 -8.52 12.10 -0.57
N SER A 128 -7.98 11.21 0.28
CA SER A 128 -8.42 11.11 1.67
C SER A 128 -8.20 12.41 2.46
N ALA A 129 -7.18 13.22 2.14
CA ALA A 129 -7.00 14.52 2.79
C ALA A 129 -8.07 15.54 2.34
N LEU A 130 -8.52 15.48 1.09
CA LEU A 130 -9.68 16.26 0.62
C LEU A 130 -10.94 15.91 1.41
N GLU A 131 -11.19 14.61 1.61
CA GLU A 131 -12.33 14.16 2.42
C GLU A 131 -12.24 14.68 3.87
N ILE A 132 -11.06 14.60 4.49
CA ILE A 132 -10.83 15.08 5.86
C ILE A 132 -11.11 16.59 5.94
N ALA A 133 -10.53 17.39 5.04
CA ALA A 133 -10.70 18.83 5.04
C ALA A 133 -12.18 19.24 4.88
N GLN A 134 -12.89 18.60 3.93
CA GLN A 134 -14.32 18.83 3.70
C GLN A 134 -15.17 18.48 4.91
N GLN A 135 -14.87 17.38 5.60
CA GLN A 135 -15.60 16.96 6.80
C GLN A 135 -15.33 17.87 8.01
N CYS A 136 -14.17 18.52 8.04
CA CYS A 136 -13.79 19.45 9.11
C CYS A 136 -14.34 20.87 8.90
N GLU A 137 -14.67 21.23 7.67
CA GLU A 137 -15.13 22.57 7.30
C GLU A 137 -16.36 22.99 8.12
N GLY A 138 -16.19 24.04 8.94
CA GLY A 138 -17.25 24.56 9.83
C GLY A 138 -17.59 23.69 11.05
N ALA A 139 -16.97 22.52 11.20
CA ALA A 139 -17.24 21.57 12.27
C ALA A 139 -16.13 21.50 13.33
N VAL A 140 -14.87 21.39 12.90
CA VAL A 140 -13.72 21.24 13.79
C VAL A 140 -12.45 21.77 13.13
N ASN A 141 -11.59 22.42 13.90
CA ASN A 141 -10.24 22.73 13.46
C ASN A 141 -9.27 21.69 14.05
N ILE A 142 -8.82 20.74 13.24
CA ILE A 142 -7.92 19.67 13.69
C ILE A 142 -6.52 20.25 13.92
N SER A 143 -5.98 20.08 15.13
CA SER A 143 -4.60 20.48 15.42
C SER A 143 -3.57 19.48 14.89
N SER A 144 -3.85 18.18 15.04
CA SER A 144 -2.92 17.13 14.66
C SER A 144 -3.64 15.89 14.14
N VAL A 145 -3.04 15.23 13.15
CA VAL A 145 -3.45 13.95 12.57
C VAL A 145 -2.36 12.91 12.88
N VAL A 146 -2.75 11.75 13.41
CA VAL A 146 -1.81 10.66 13.73
C VAL A 146 -2.08 9.47 12.80
N VAL A 147 -1.02 8.91 12.21
CA VAL A 147 -1.14 7.78 11.28
C VAL A 147 -0.03 6.74 11.46
N ALA A 148 -0.37 5.45 11.35
CA ALA A 148 0.64 4.39 11.32
C ALA A 148 1.46 4.44 10.01
N SER A 149 2.79 4.45 10.14
CA SER A 149 3.76 4.59 9.05
C SER A 149 4.53 3.27 8.84
N GLY A 150 4.02 2.46 7.88
CA GLY A 150 4.59 1.16 7.49
C GLY A 150 5.33 1.24 6.15
N SER A 151 4.67 0.87 5.06
CA SER A 151 5.22 1.04 3.69
C SER A 151 5.19 2.49 3.19
N ALA A 152 5.00 3.48 4.06
CA ALA A 152 5.05 4.93 3.81
C ALA A 152 3.92 5.57 2.97
N GLY A 153 3.36 4.93 1.93
CA GLY A 153 2.45 5.63 0.99
C GLY A 153 1.19 6.28 1.60
N THR A 154 0.66 5.75 2.71
CA THR A 154 -0.45 6.38 3.44
C THR A 154 -0.03 7.72 4.06
N HIS A 155 1.12 7.71 4.75
CA HIS A 155 1.67 8.88 5.42
C HIS A 155 2.08 9.94 4.37
N ALA A 156 2.76 9.52 3.30
CA ALA A 156 3.18 10.41 2.23
C ALA A 156 2.00 11.09 1.52
N GLY A 157 0.93 10.35 1.19
CA GLY A 157 -0.26 10.94 0.56
C GLY A 157 -0.96 11.96 1.46
N LEU A 158 -1.10 11.64 2.77
CA LEU A 158 -1.65 12.59 3.74
C LEU A 158 -0.75 13.83 3.89
N ALA A 159 0.57 13.66 3.89
CA ALA A 159 1.51 14.79 4.00
C ALA A 159 1.32 15.79 2.86
N VAL A 160 1.26 15.30 1.61
CA VAL A 160 1.03 16.18 0.44
C VAL A 160 -0.35 16.82 0.49
N GLY A 161 -1.39 16.05 0.79
CA GLY A 161 -2.76 16.56 0.80
C GLY A 161 -3.01 17.58 1.91
N LEU A 162 -2.61 17.27 3.15
CA LEU A 162 -2.83 18.16 4.30
C LEU A 162 -1.99 19.44 4.21
N GLU A 163 -0.77 19.38 3.66
CA GLU A 163 0.05 20.59 3.42
C GLU A 163 -0.73 21.66 2.63
N HIS A 164 -1.53 21.24 1.65
CA HIS A 164 -2.26 22.17 0.77
C HIS A 164 -3.66 22.52 1.28
N LEU A 165 -4.28 21.64 2.07
CA LEU A 165 -5.70 21.76 2.47
C LEU A 165 -5.88 22.22 3.91
N MET A 166 -4.95 21.85 4.79
CA MET A 166 -4.99 22.10 6.22
C MET A 166 -3.56 22.41 6.73
N PRO A 167 -2.90 23.48 6.23
CA PRO A 167 -1.47 23.74 6.48
C PRO A 167 -1.13 23.97 7.97
N GLU A 168 -2.11 24.32 8.79
CA GLU A 168 -1.96 24.50 10.24
C GLU A 168 -2.06 23.19 11.03
N SER A 169 -2.49 22.09 10.39
CA SER A 169 -2.60 20.78 11.02
C SER A 169 -1.28 20.02 10.96
N GLU A 170 -0.80 19.56 12.11
CA GLU A 170 0.40 18.75 12.22
C GLU A 170 0.12 17.29 11.82
N LEU A 171 0.98 16.66 11.01
CA LEU A 171 0.87 15.23 10.67
C LEU A 171 1.98 14.43 11.34
N ILE A 172 1.59 13.49 12.20
CA ILE A 172 2.52 12.65 12.97
C ILE A 172 2.41 11.20 12.51
N GLY A 173 3.50 10.65 11.98
CA GLY A 173 3.59 9.24 11.63
C GLY A 173 4.18 8.39 12.76
N VAL A 174 3.53 7.31 13.17
CA VAL A 174 4.09 6.35 14.14
C VAL A 174 4.67 5.16 13.39
N THR A 175 5.97 4.89 13.48
CA THR A 175 6.60 3.79 12.76
C THR A 175 6.14 2.43 13.31
N VAL A 176 5.91 1.46 12.42
CA VAL A 176 5.39 0.12 12.81
C VAL A 176 6.28 -1.04 12.36
N SER A 177 7.43 -0.74 11.77
CA SER A 177 8.29 -1.77 11.18
C SER A 177 9.77 -1.40 11.09
N ARG A 178 10.12 -0.13 11.22
CA ARG A 178 11.46 0.40 10.97
C ARG A 178 11.76 1.53 11.94
N SER A 179 13.04 1.81 12.13
CA SER A 179 13.49 2.98 12.87
C SER A 179 13.03 4.27 12.18
N VAL A 180 13.01 5.39 12.90
CA VAL A 180 12.73 6.72 12.32
C VAL A 180 13.72 7.03 11.19
N ALA A 181 15.01 6.72 11.39
CA ALA A 181 16.07 6.96 10.42
C ALA A 181 15.86 6.22 9.08
N ASP A 182 15.34 4.98 9.15
CA ASP A 182 15.07 4.17 7.94
C ASP A 182 13.72 4.49 7.31
N GLN A 183 12.75 4.97 8.11
CA GLN A 183 11.39 5.25 7.64
C GLN A 183 11.28 6.62 6.98
N LEU A 184 11.96 7.64 7.53
CA LEU A 184 11.94 9.02 7.03
C LEU A 184 12.23 9.12 5.53
N PRO A 185 13.35 8.59 4.99
CA PRO A 185 13.63 8.72 3.56
C PRO A 185 12.57 8.05 2.68
N LYS A 186 11.91 6.98 3.15
CA LYS A 186 10.84 6.32 2.39
C LYS A 186 9.60 7.21 2.26
N VAL A 187 9.24 7.92 3.35
CA VAL A 187 8.10 8.84 3.34
C VAL A 187 8.42 10.06 2.48
N VAL A 188 9.60 10.67 2.66
CA VAL A 188 10.04 11.83 1.88
C VAL A 188 10.11 11.51 0.39
N ASN A 189 10.72 10.38 0.00
CA ASN A 189 10.81 10.00 -1.41
C ASN A 189 9.43 9.84 -2.06
N LEU A 190 8.47 9.25 -1.34
CA LEU A 190 7.09 9.13 -1.84
C LEU A 190 6.37 10.49 -1.87
N GLN A 191 6.54 11.33 -0.85
CA GLN A 191 5.98 12.69 -0.83
C GLN A 191 6.44 13.48 -2.07
N GLN A 192 7.74 13.44 -2.37
CA GLN A 192 8.30 14.13 -3.53
C GLN A 192 7.83 13.51 -4.86
N ALA A 193 7.69 12.19 -4.94
CA ALA A 193 7.17 11.53 -6.14
C ALA A 193 5.69 11.89 -6.41
N ILE A 194 4.87 11.96 -5.36
CA ILE A 194 3.46 12.40 -5.45
C ILE A 194 3.38 13.86 -5.87
N ALA A 195 4.16 14.74 -5.23
CA ALA A 195 4.19 16.16 -5.56
C ALA A 195 4.55 16.37 -7.04
N LYS A 196 5.53 15.60 -7.55
CA LYS A 196 5.89 15.61 -8.96
C LYS A 196 4.75 15.15 -9.87
N GLU A 197 4.05 14.07 -9.54
CA GLU A 197 2.90 13.59 -10.34
C GLU A 197 1.75 14.60 -10.39
N LEU A 198 1.56 15.38 -9.32
CA LEU A 198 0.51 16.40 -9.22
C LEU A 198 0.95 17.78 -9.70
N GLU A 199 2.20 17.94 -10.15
CA GLU A 199 2.80 19.24 -10.50
C GLU A 199 2.73 20.27 -9.36
N LEU A 200 2.87 19.79 -8.11
CA LEU A 200 2.87 20.57 -6.87
C LEU A 200 4.26 20.62 -6.23
N THR A 201 4.44 21.54 -5.30
CA THR A 201 5.58 21.56 -4.36
C THR A 201 5.15 20.94 -3.04
N ALA A 202 5.91 19.99 -2.52
CA ALA A 202 5.71 19.46 -1.17
C ALA A 202 6.95 19.73 -0.31
N SER A 203 6.75 20.47 0.76
CA SER A 203 7.78 20.98 1.66
C SER A 203 7.47 20.73 3.14
N ALA A 204 6.29 20.21 3.44
CA ALA A 204 5.89 19.89 4.81
C ALA A 204 6.89 18.94 5.45
N GLU A 205 7.28 19.28 6.68
CA GLU A 205 8.16 18.46 7.51
C GLU A 205 7.50 17.10 7.81
N ILE A 206 8.25 16.02 7.66
CA ILE A 206 7.78 14.67 7.98
C ILE A 206 8.15 14.36 9.43
N LEU A 207 7.14 14.43 10.31
CA LEU A 207 7.30 14.09 11.73
C LEU A 207 7.06 12.59 11.96
N LEU A 208 7.99 11.92 12.64
CA LEU A 208 7.93 10.49 12.93
C LEU A 208 8.21 10.21 14.41
N LEU A 209 7.40 9.34 14.99
CA LEU A 209 7.59 8.72 16.32
C LEU A 209 7.91 7.24 16.15
N GLY A 210 8.82 6.71 16.98
CA GLY A 210 9.25 5.30 16.99
C GLY A 210 8.93 4.60 18.29
#